data_AF-A0A923WQ28-F1
#
_entry.id   AF-A0A923WQ28-F1
#
_cell.length_a   1.000
_cell.length_b   1.000
_cell.length_c   1.000
_cell.angle_alpha   90.00
_cell.angle_beta   90.00
_cell.angle_gamma   90.00
#
_symmetry.space_group_name_H-M   'P 1'
#
loop_
_entity.id
_entity.type
_entity.pdbx_description
1 polymer ?
#
loop_
_entity_poly.entity_id
_entity_poly.type
_entity_poly.pdbx_seq_one_letter_code
_entity_poly.pdbx_strand_id
1 'polypeptide(L)'
;VQDLWMLMSGERADMVRQMADILAGYEDFADFEPRQLHLVEALRTLRLIHYSAWLAMRWDDPAFPLAFPWFNTQRYWQDRILELREQIALMDEPPLWPA
;
A
#
# COMPACT_ATOMS: atom_id res chain seq x y z
N VAL A 1 -2.45 -11.27 5.46
CA VAL A 1 -2.82 -10.02 4.73
C VAL A 1 -1.69 -9.42 3.88
N GLN A 2 -0.42 -9.46 4.31
CA GLN A 2 0.73 -8.83 3.63
C GLN A 2 0.86 -9.20 2.15
N ASP A 3 0.63 -10.47 1.82
CA ASP A 3 0.76 -10.98 0.45
C ASP A 3 -0.54 -10.83 -0.37
N LEU A 4 -1.64 -10.39 0.25
CA LEU A 4 -2.98 -10.35 -0.34
C LEU A 4 -3.42 -8.93 -0.71
N TRP A 5 -3.11 -7.94 0.12
CA TRP A 5 -3.68 -6.59 -0.01
C TRP A 5 -3.32 -5.91 -1.34
N MET A 6 -2.19 -6.27 -1.94
CA MET A 6 -1.72 -5.72 -3.21
C MET A 6 -2.48 -6.24 -4.43
N LEU A 7 -3.30 -7.28 -4.26
CA LEU A 7 -4.16 -7.81 -5.32
C LEU A 7 -5.41 -6.95 -5.51
N MET A 8 -5.71 -6.06 -4.56
CA MET A 8 -6.90 -5.23 -4.56
C MET A 8 -6.74 -4.04 -5.51
N SER A 9 -7.77 -3.75 -6.30
CA SER A 9 -7.78 -2.66 -7.27
C SER A 9 -9.19 -2.11 -7.50
N GLY A 10 -9.26 -0.87 -7.97
CA GLY A 10 -10.53 -0.19 -8.24
C GLY A 10 -11.05 0.59 -7.02
N GLU A 11 -12.35 0.87 -7.05
CA GLU A 11 -13.01 1.61 -5.98
C GLU A 11 -13.16 0.75 -4.72
N ARG A 12 -13.46 1.38 -3.58
CA ARG A 12 -13.58 0.67 -2.29
C ARG A 12 -14.53 -0.53 -2.34
N ALA A 13 -15.67 -0.40 -3.03
CA ALA A 13 -16.62 -1.50 -3.20
C ALA A 13 -16.04 -2.66 -4.03
N ASP A 14 -15.19 -2.37 -5.02
CA ASP A 14 -14.48 -3.40 -5.80
C ASP A 14 -13.46 -4.12 -4.93
N MET A 15 -12.65 -3.36 -4.17
CA MET A 15 -11.65 -3.92 -3.26
C MET A 15 -12.27 -4.80 -2.18
N VAL A 16 -13.43 -4.42 -1.63
CA VAL A 16 -14.18 -5.23 -0.66
C VAL A 16 -14.61 -6.56 -1.27
N ARG A 17 -15.17 -6.55 -2.49
CA ARG A 17 -15.58 -7.78 -3.18
C ARG A 17 -14.39 -8.67 -3.52
N GLN A 18 -13.33 -8.09 -4.07
CA GLN A 18 -12.11 -8.83 -4.39
C GLN A 18 -11.48 -9.45 -3.13
N MET A 19 -11.48 -8.73 -2.01
CA MET A 19 -10.97 -9.25 -0.74
C MET A 19 -11.83 -10.42 -0.25
N ALA A 20 -13.16 -10.32 -0.35
CA ALA A 20 -14.06 -11.41 0.00
C ALA A 20 -13.79 -12.67 -0.83
N ASP A 21 -13.67 -12.53 -2.15
CA ASP A 21 -13.42 -13.66 -3.06
C ASP A 21 -12.06 -14.33 -2.77
N ILE A 22 -11.02 -13.54 -2.52
CA ILE A 22 -9.68 -14.04 -2.18
C ILE A 22 -9.67 -14.75 -0.83
N LEU A 23 -10.33 -14.18 0.19
CA LEU A 23 -10.38 -14.79 1.52
C LEU A 23 -11.16 -16.11 1.51
N ALA A 24 -12.27 -16.17 0.77
CA ALA A 24 -13.04 -17.41 0.64
C ALA A 24 -12.18 -18.57 0.11
N GLY A 25 -11.36 -18.33 -0.92
CA GLY A 25 -10.44 -19.35 -1.44
C GLY A 25 -9.20 -19.57 -0.57
N TYR A 26 -8.75 -18.57 0.19
CA TYR A 26 -7.61 -18.70 1.10
C TYR A 26 -7.94 -19.59 2.31
N GLU A 27 -9.15 -19.43 2.86
CA GLU A 27 -9.62 -20.16 4.04
C GLU A 27 -9.86 -21.66 3.78
N ASP A 28 -9.93 -22.08 2.52
CA ASP A 28 -9.88 -23.51 2.16
C ASP A 28 -8.55 -24.18 2.53
N PHE A 29 -7.47 -23.40 2.68
CA PHE A 29 -6.12 -23.90 2.94
C PHE A 29 -5.53 -23.44 4.29
N ALA A 30 -5.91 -22.27 4.79
CA ALA A 30 -5.38 -21.70 6.03
C ALA A 30 -6.35 -20.71 6.68
N ASP A 31 -6.47 -20.77 8.01
CA ASP A 31 -7.29 -19.84 8.78
C ASP A 31 -6.81 -18.38 8.58
N PHE A 32 -7.77 -17.46 8.41
CA PHE A 32 -7.49 -16.04 8.33
C PHE A 32 -7.99 -15.31 9.58
N GLU A 33 -7.12 -14.50 10.20
CA GLU A 33 -7.51 -13.66 11.34
C GLU A 33 -8.02 -12.28 10.84
N PRO A 34 -9.33 -11.96 10.97
CA PRO A 34 -9.91 -10.76 10.38
C PRO A 34 -9.29 -9.45 10.88
N ARG A 35 -8.74 -9.43 12.10
CA ARG A 35 -8.02 -8.26 12.64
C ARG A 35 -6.84 -7.84 11.77
N GLN A 36 -6.27 -8.74 10.97
CA GLN A 36 -5.21 -8.41 10.02
C GLN A 36 -5.67 -7.43 8.93
N LEU A 37 -6.97 -7.32 8.63
CA LEU A 37 -7.45 -6.37 7.61
C LEU A 37 -7.23 -4.91 7.99
N HIS A 38 -7.13 -4.60 9.29
CA HIS A 38 -6.73 -3.26 9.74
C HIS A 38 -5.31 -2.88 9.33
N LEU A 39 -4.47 -3.85 8.98
CA LEU A 39 -3.10 -3.59 8.59
C LEU A 39 -2.96 -3.15 7.13
N VAL A 40 -4.02 -3.21 6.31
CA VAL A 40 -3.93 -2.92 4.87
C VAL A 40 -3.35 -1.52 4.59
N GLU A 41 -3.95 -0.47 5.16
CA GLU A 41 -3.47 0.90 4.97
C GLU A 41 -2.12 1.15 5.66
N ALA A 42 -1.87 0.52 6.81
CA ALA A 42 -0.59 0.62 7.50
C ALA A 42 0.56 0.01 6.67
N LEU A 43 0.33 -1.15 6.05
CA LEU A 43 1.30 -1.84 5.19
C LEU A 43 1.49 -1.10 3.86
N ARG A 44 0.43 -0.51 3.30
CA ARG A 44 0.52 0.38 2.13
C ARG A 44 1.39 1.59 2.46
N THR A 45 1.12 2.28 3.56
CA THR A 45 1.90 3.42 4.04
C THR A 45 3.38 3.05 4.23
N LEU A 46 3.66 1.92 4.88
CA LEU A 46 5.01 1.44 5.09
C LEU A 46 5.73 1.18 3.76
N ARG A 47 5.04 0.60 2.77
CA ARG A 47 5.57 0.39 1.41
C ARG A 47 5.95 1.72 0.74
N LEU A 48 5.13 2.77 0.87
CA LEU A 48 5.44 4.10 0.31
C LEU A 48 6.71 4.70 0.93
N ILE A 49 6.83 4.65 2.26
CA ILE A 49 8.01 5.14 2.98
C ILE A 49 9.26 4.35 2.58
N HIS A 50 9.16 3.02 2.56
CA HIS A 50 10.27 2.16 2.15
C HIS A 50 10.69 2.38 0.70
N TYR A 51 9.76 2.70 -0.21
CA TYR A 51 10.10 3.02 -1.59
C TYR A 51 10.93 4.29 -1.69
N SER A 52 10.54 5.37 -0.98
CA SER A 52 11.35 6.59 -0.90
C SER A 52 12.72 6.35 -0.27
N ALA A 53 12.79 5.54 0.79
CA ALA A 53 14.05 5.17 1.43
C ALA A 53 14.95 4.34 0.50
N TRP A 54 14.38 3.40 -0.25
CA TRP A 54 15.10 2.57 -1.22
C TRP A 54 15.73 3.40 -2.34
N LEU A 55 15.01 4.41 -2.84
CA LEU A 55 15.57 5.38 -3.80
C LEU A 55 16.72 6.18 -3.18
N ALA A 56 16.54 6.70 -1.96
CA ALA A 56 17.56 7.49 -1.27
C ALA A 56 18.84 6.70 -1.00
N MET A 57 18.73 5.46 -0.50
CA MET A 57 19.88 4.61 -0.17
C MET A 57 20.73 4.23 -1.39
N ARG A 58 20.17 4.36 -2.59
CA ARG A 58 20.83 3.99 -3.85
C ARG A 58 21.13 5.20 -4.73
N TRP A 59 20.98 6.42 -4.21
CA TRP A 59 21.08 7.62 -5.04
C TRP A 59 22.47 7.82 -5.66
N ASP A 60 23.52 7.33 -5.00
CA ASP A 60 24.90 7.40 -5.51
C ASP A 60 25.18 6.41 -6.67
N ASP A 61 24.29 5.44 -6.92
CA ASP A 61 24.33 4.58 -8.10
C ASP A 61 23.91 5.40 -9.33
N PRO A 62 24.77 5.61 -10.35
CA PRO A 62 24.46 6.45 -11.51
C PRO A 62 23.18 6.07 -12.26
N ALA A 63 22.73 4.82 -12.16
CA ALA A 63 21.47 4.38 -12.77
C ALA A 63 20.24 5.05 -12.13
N PHE A 64 20.30 5.45 -10.86
CA PHE A 64 19.15 5.95 -10.11
C PHE A 64 18.77 7.38 -10.50
N PRO A 65 19.68 8.36 -10.55
CA PRO A 65 19.35 9.68 -11.08
C PRO A 65 18.83 9.66 -12.52
N LEU A 66 19.30 8.70 -13.34
CA LEU A 66 18.84 8.53 -14.73
C LEU A 66 17.42 7.96 -14.80
N ALA A 67 17.12 6.92 -14.02
CA ALA A 67 15.80 6.26 -14.03
C ALA A 67 14.74 7.02 -13.21
N PHE A 68 15.15 7.75 -12.18
CA PHE A 68 14.28 8.45 -11.24
C PHE A 68 14.64 9.94 -11.09
N PRO A 69 14.74 10.72 -12.19
CA PRO A 69 15.19 12.11 -12.15
C PRO A 69 14.27 13.04 -11.34
N TRP A 70 13.03 12.62 -11.12
CA TRP A 70 12.02 13.34 -10.34
C TRP A 70 12.19 13.20 -8.82
N PHE A 71 12.96 12.21 -8.33
CA PHE A 71 13.01 11.87 -6.91
C PHE A 71 13.49 13.02 -6.03
N ASN A 72 14.55 13.72 -6.45
CA ASN A 72 15.13 14.82 -5.66
C ASN A 72 14.51 16.20 -5.99
N THR A 73 13.28 16.21 -6.48
CA THR A 73 12.56 17.45 -6.80
C THR A 73 11.61 17.83 -5.67
N GLN A 74 11.37 19.14 -5.48
CA GLN A 74 10.39 19.62 -4.51
C GLN A 74 8.99 19.04 -4.75
N ARG A 75 8.59 18.93 -6.02
CA ARG A 75 7.29 18.41 -6.42
C ARG A 75 7.07 16.98 -5.93
N TYR A 76 8.04 16.08 -6.13
CA TYR A 76 7.93 14.70 -5.65
C TYR A 76 7.66 14.63 -4.13
N TRP A 77 8.39 15.42 -3.35
CA TRP A 77 8.23 15.43 -1.90
C TRP A 77 6.90 16.07 -1.45
N GLN A 78 6.40 17.07 -2.17
CA GLN A 78 5.06 17.62 -1.94
C GLN A 78 3.97 16.58 -2.19
N ASP A 79 4.05 15.88 -3.33
CA ASP A 79 3.12 14.81 -3.69
C ASP A 79 3.18 13.67 -2.66
N ARG A 80 4.40 13.30 -2.20
CA ARG A 80 4.58 12.27 -1.16
C ARG A 80 3.97 12.66 0.18
N ILE A 81 4.08 13.92 0.59
CA ILE A 81 3.46 14.43 1.82
C ILE A 81 1.93 14.38 1.71
N LEU A 82 1.37 14.75 0.56
CA LEU A 82 -0.07 14.68 0.33
C LEU A 82 -0.57 13.23 0.42
N GLU A 83 0.10 12.31 -0.28
CA GLU A 83 -0.25 10.89 -0.28
C GLU A 83 -0.18 10.29 1.14
N LEU A 84 0.82 10.64 1.95
CA LEU A 84 0.89 10.19 3.34
C LEU A 84 -0.23 10.76 4.22
N ARG A 85 -0.74 11.97 3.94
CA ARG A 85 -1.91 12.52 4.64
C ARG A 85 -3.19 11.80 4.24
N GLU A 86 -3.33 11.46 2.97
CA GLU A 86 -4.46 10.64 2.48
C GLU A 86 -4.44 9.25 3.12
N GLN A 87 -3.25 8.63 3.26
CA GLN A 87 -3.10 7.37 3.97
C GLN A 87 -3.51 7.44 5.44
N ILE A 88 -3.25 8.56 6.13
CA ILE A 88 -3.75 8.77 7.50
C ILE A 88 -5.28 8.76 7.52
N ALA A 89 -5.92 9.48 6.60
CA ALA A 89 -7.39 9.48 6.51
C ALA A 89 -7.95 8.08 6.18
N LEU A 90 -7.29 7.33 5.30
CA LEU A 90 -7.69 5.96 4.96
C LEU A 90 -7.52 4.99 6.15
N MET A 91 -6.53 5.20 7.01
CA MET A 91 -6.35 4.41 8.24
C MET A 91 -7.50 4.60 9.24
N ASP A 92 -8.23 5.72 9.17
CA ASP A 92 -9.43 5.96 9.98
C ASP A 92 -10.70 5.34 9.38
N GLU A 93 -10.67 4.91 8.12
CA GLU A 93 -11.79 4.18 7.50
C GLU A 93 -11.88 2.74 8.03
N PRO A 94 -13.07 2.12 7.98
CA PRO A 94 -13.21 0.70 8.29
C PRO A 94 -12.25 -0.16 7.43
N PRO A 95 -11.84 -1.35 7.89
CA PRO A 95 -11.11 -2.28 7.03
C PRO A 95 -11.97 -2.74 5.85
N LEU A 96 -11.34 -3.38 4.86
CA LEU A 96 -12.01 -4.00 3.71
C LEU A 96 -12.76 -5.28 4.15
N TRP A 97 -13.78 -5.14 4.99
CA TRP A 97 -14.58 -6.28 5.45
C TRP A 97 -15.36 -6.90 4.30
N PRO A 98 -15.26 -8.22 4.10
CA PRO A 98 -16.27 -8.96 3.34
C PRO A 98 -17.64 -8.73 3.98
N ALA A 99 -18.63 -8.33 3.18
CA ALA A 99 -20.02 -8.21 3.62
C ALA A 99 -20.67 -9.59 3.73
#